data_AF-A0A920ITD1-F1
#
_entry.id   AF-A0A920ITD1-F1
#
_cell.length_a   1.000
_cell.length_b   1.000
_cell.length_c   1.000
_cell.angle_alpha   90.00
_cell.angle_beta   90.00
_cell.angle_gamma   90.00
#
_symmetry.space_group_name_H-M   'P 1'
#
loop_
_entity.id
_entity.type
_entity.pdbx_description
1 polymer ?
#
loop_
_entity_poly.entity_id
_entity_poly.type
_entity_poly.pdbx_seq_one_letter_code
_entity_poly.pdbx_strand_id
1 'polypeptide(L)' 'MNKEKKALLQEAYFLEYPKDIRKAVFLPLRVTGGFRTKKGIVGAPQNNICQIIGIGRPFCADPFLCKKKR' A
#
# COMPACT_ATOMS: atom_id res chain seq x y z
N MET A 1 3.25 -18.90 6.37
CA MET A 1 2.83 -17.61 5.77
C MET A 1 3.01 -16.50 6.82
N ASN A 2 4.01 -15.62 6.67
CA ASN A 2 4.40 -14.65 7.72
C ASN A 2 3.29 -13.64 8.03
N LYS A 3 3.09 -13.32 9.32
CA LYS A 3 2.10 -12.32 9.82
C LYS A 3 2.17 -10.99 9.08
N GLU A 4 3.37 -10.59 8.64
CA GLU A 4 3.61 -9.33 7.93
C GLU A 4 2.98 -9.30 6.54
N LYS A 5 3.07 -10.41 5.79
CA LYS A 5 2.39 -10.56 4.50
C LYS A 5 0.87 -10.48 4.68
N LYS A 6 0.32 -11.04 5.77
CA LYS A 6 -1.12 -11.07 6.03
C LYS A 6 -1.72 -9.70 6.32
N ALA A 7 -1.03 -8.85 7.08
CA ALA A 7 -1.46 -7.47 7.34
C ALA A 7 -1.43 -6.62 6.05
N LEU A 8 -0.40 -6.80 5.23
CA LEU A 8 -0.28 -6.14 3.93
C LEU A 8 -1.43 -6.55 2.98
N LEU A 9 -1.73 -7.85 2.91
CA LEU A 9 -2.82 -8.44 2.13
C LEU A 9 -4.22 -7.96 2.55
N GLN A 10 -4.43 -7.67 3.82
CA GLN A 10 -5.72 -7.18 4.34
C GLN A 10 -5.95 -5.69 4.07
N GLU A 11 -4.89 -4.88 4.08
CA GLU A 11 -5.00 -3.44 3.83
C GLU A 11 -5.01 -3.12 2.34
N ALA A 12 -4.17 -3.76 1.55
CA ALA A 12 -4.16 -3.53 0.12
C ALA A 12 -4.91 -4.67 -0.59
N TYR A 13 -6.24 -4.66 -0.45
CA TYR A 13 -7.17 -5.54 -1.17
C TYR A 13 -6.90 -5.55 -2.69
N PHE A 14 -6.34 -4.46 -3.20
CA PHE A 14 -5.89 -4.30 -4.58
C PHE A 14 -4.49 -4.87 -4.86
N LEU A 15 -3.94 -5.79 -4.07
CA LEU A 15 -2.55 -6.27 -4.25
C LEU A 15 -2.35 -7.26 -5.38
N GLU A 16 -3.42 -7.96 -5.77
CA GLU A 16 -3.34 -8.98 -6.81
C GLU A 16 -3.32 -8.36 -8.22
N TYR A 17 -4.12 -7.31 -8.45
CA TYR A 17 -4.17 -6.60 -9.73
C TYR A 17 -2.82 -5.97 -10.19
N PRO A 18 -2.04 -5.30 -9.32
CA PRO A 18 -0.72 -4.75 -9.62
C PRO A 18 0.25 -5.76 -10.20
N LYS A 19 0.19 -7.04 -9.77
CA LYS A 19 1.17 -8.03 -10.19
C LYS A 19 1.07 -8.34 -11.67
N ASP A 20 -0.14 -8.44 -12.20
CA ASP A 20 -0.34 -8.75 -13.61
C ASP A 20 -0.18 -7.49 -14.47
N ILE A 21 -0.62 -6.33 -13.98
CA ILE A 21 -0.37 -5.04 -14.65
C ILE A 21 1.13 -4.81 -14.81
N ARG A 22 1.94 -5.10 -13.78
CA ARG A 22 3.40 -4.91 -13.83
C ARG A 22 4.13 -5.87 -14.78
N LYS A 23 3.52 -7.01 -15.15
CA LYS A 23 4.04 -7.86 -16.25
C LYS A 23 3.78 -7.24 -17.62
N ALA A 24 2.73 -6.42 -17.74
CA ALA A 24 2.30 -5.83 -18.99
C ALA A 24 2.88 -4.43 -19.24
N VAL A 25 3.25 -3.68 -18.19
CA VAL A 25 3.76 -2.29 -18.31
C VAL A 25 5.01 -2.03 -17.46
N PHE A 26 5.92 -1.23 -18.02
CA PHE A 26 7.18 -0.80 -17.39
C PHE A 26 7.10 0.57 -16.67
N LEU A 27 5.90 1.15 -16.57
CA LEU A 27 5.67 2.46 -15.96
C LEU A 27 5.54 2.37 -14.43
N PRO A 28 5.87 3.44 -13.68
CA PRO A 28 5.62 3.48 -12.24
C PRO A 28 4.13 3.28 -11.92
N LEU A 29 3.83 2.28 -11.09
CA LEU A 29 2.46 1.96 -10.71
C LEU A 29 2.04 2.74 -9.47
N ARG A 30 0.85 3.33 -9.53
CA ARG A 30 0.19 3.97 -8.39
C ARG A 30 -0.99 3.12 -7.91
N VAL A 31 -1.08 2.90 -6.60
CA VAL A 31 -2.24 2.23 -5.98
C VAL A 31 -2.91 3.22 -5.02
N THR A 32 -4.22 3.34 -5.12
CA THR A 32 -5.03 4.23 -4.28
C THR A 32 -6.00 3.40 -3.42
N GLY A 33 -6.13 3.77 -2.15
CA GLY A 33 -7.09 3.15 -1.23
C GLY A 33 -6.59 1.87 -0.51
N GLY A 34 -7.25 1.54 0.60
CA GLY A 34 -6.94 0.36 1.42
C GLY A 34 -5.87 0.56 2.49
N PHE A 35 -4.91 1.46 2.27
CA PHE A 35 -3.85 1.76 3.23
C PHE A 35 -4.37 2.51 4.46
N ARG A 36 -4.36 1.86 5.63
CA ARG A 36 -4.86 2.44 6.90
C ARG A 36 -3.79 2.54 7.96
N THR A 37 -2.69 1.80 7.82
CA THR A 37 -1.57 1.84 8.76
C THR A 37 -0.30 2.28 8.08
N LYS A 38 0.61 2.86 8.88
CA LYS A 38 1.97 3.17 8.43
C LYS A 38 2.68 1.92 7.89
N LYS A 39 2.47 0.76 8.53
CA LYS A 39 3.07 -0.50 8.09
C LYS A 39 2.59 -0.89 6.69
N GLY A 40 1.30 -0.76 6.39
CA GLY A 40 0.77 -0.97 5.04
C GLY A 40 1.37 0.01 4.02
N ILE A 41 1.44 1.30 4.38
CA ILE A 41 1.95 2.37 3.51
C ILE A 41 3.44 2.18 3.20
N VAL A 42 4.27 1.91 4.20
CA VAL A 42 5.72 1.72 4.02
C VAL A 42 6.03 0.35 3.40
N GLY A 43 5.25 -0.67 3.75
CA GLY A 43 5.45 -2.02 3.28
C GLY A 43 5.16 -2.19 1.78
N ALA A 44 4.24 -1.43 1.19
CA ALA A 44 3.91 -1.56 -0.23
C ALA A 44 5.11 -1.30 -1.18
N PRO A 45 5.83 -0.16 -1.10
CA PRO A 45 6.99 0.08 -1.93
C PRO A 45 8.16 -0.85 -1.58
N GLN A 46 8.36 -1.18 -0.29
CA GLN A 46 9.40 -2.13 0.13
C GLN A 46 9.21 -3.54 -0.46
N ASN A 47 7.97 -3.97 -0.63
CA ASN A 47 7.62 -5.26 -1.23
C ASN A 47 7.38 -5.16 -2.75
N ASN A 48 7.80 -4.08 -3.40
CA ASN A 48 7.71 -3.88 -4.85
C ASN A 48 6.28 -3.95 -5.43
N ILE A 49 5.28 -3.63 -4.62
CA ILE A 49 3.87 -3.66 -5.05
C ILE A 49 3.55 -2.47 -5.93
N CYS A 50 3.94 -1.28 -5.49
CA CYS A 50 3.71 -0.02 -6.19
C CYS A 50 4.78 1.00 -5.81
N GLN A 51 5.00 1.98 -6.68
CA GLN A 51 5.95 3.06 -6.45
C GLN A 51 5.29 4.24 -5.75
N ILE A 52 3.98 4.43 -5.97
CA ILE A 52 3.23 5.56 -5.44
C ILE A 52 1.97 5.06 -4.75
N ILE A 53 1.70 5.61 -3.57
CA ILE A 53 0.50 5.33 -2.80
C ILE A 53 -0.38 6.58 -2.75
N GLY A 54 -1.67 6.41 -3.04
CA GLY A 54 -2.69 7.42 -2.79
C GLY A 54 -3.44 7.15 -1.49
N ILE A 55 -3.46 8.15 -0.61
CA ILE A 55 -4.18 8.13 0.66
C ILE A 55 -5.25 9.22 0.63
N GLY A 56 -6.49 8.85 0.91
CA GLY A 56 -7.63 9.78 1.01
C GLY A 56 -8.18 9.79 2.43
N ARG A 57 -9.31 9.07 2.63
CA ARG A 57 -10.04 8.98 3.90
C ARG A 57 -9.20 8.87 5.18
N PRO A 58 -8.11 8.08 5.23
CA PRO A 58 -7.28 7.98 6.45
C PRO A 58 -6.67 9.32 6.88
N PHE A 59 -6.33 10.22 5.94
CA PHE A 59 -5.81 11.56 6.27
C PHE A 59 -6.88 12.53 6.77
N CYS A 60 -8.17 12.30 6.44
CA CYS A 60 -9.25 13.09 7.01
C CYS A 60 -9.40 12.83 8.52
N ALA A 61 -9.21 11.58 8.95
CA ALA A 61 -9.27 11.21 10.36
C ALA A 61 -7.95 11.48 11.10
N ASP A 62 -6.81 11.32 10.41
CA ASP A 62 -5.49 11.52 10.98
C ASP A 62 -4.51 12.09 9.94
N PRO A 63 -4.34 13.42 9.91
CA PRO A 63 -3.40 14.08 8.99
C PRO A 63 -1.94 13.67 9.19
N PHE A 64 -1.60 13.13 10.37
CA PHE A 64 -0.24 12.73 10.72
C PHE A 64 0.00 11.23 10.61
N LEU A 65 -0.92 10.48 9.99
CA LEU A 65 -0.85 9.02 9.85
C LEU A 65 0.53 8.53 9.39
N CYS A 66 1.12 9.19 8.39
CA CYS A 66 2.43 8.81 7.86
C CYS A 66 3.61 9.16 8.80
N LYS A 67 3.44 10.15 9.68
CA LYS A 67 4.47 10.58 10.64
C LYS A 67 4.41 9.82 11.96
N LYS A 68 3.36 9.03 12.22
CA LYS A 68 3.23 8.27 13.47
C LYS A 68 4.41 7.30 13.66
N LYS A 69 4.85 7.15 14.92
CA LYS A 69 5.98 6.27 15.27
C LYS A 69 5.60 4.78 15.32
N ARG A 70 4.30 4.46 15.44
CA ARG A 70 3.75 3.10 15.44
C ARG A 70 3.07 2.78 14.12
#